data_AF-A0A1X9NAW5-F1
#
_entry.id   AF-A0A1X9NAW5-F1
#
_cell.length_a   1.000
_cell.length_b   1.000
_cell.length_c   1.000
_cell.angle_alpha   90.00
_cell.angle_beta   90.00
_cell.angle_gamma   90.00
#
_symmetry.space_group_name_H-M   'P 1'
#
loop_
_entity.id
_entity.type
_entity.pdbx_description
1 polymer ?
#
loop_
_entity_poly.entity_id
_entity_poly.type
_entity_poly.pdbx_seq_one_letter_code
_entity_poly.pdbx_strand_id
1 'polypeptide(L)'
;MFDIGFLELLLIGILSLLIMGPERLPGAVRSATLFISRIRRSFNQIKSEIEREVGADEIKQQIHNETIMESLAKTKSDLQDSFQETAAELKPDLDKLQYDVEDIISADENKSTDDKPQT
;
A
#
# COMPACT_ATOMS: atom_id res chain seq x y z
N MET A 1 4.09 -1.55 7.56
CA MET A 1 3.19 -2.67 7.18
C MET A 1 1.81 -2.09 6.86
N PHE A 2 1.73 -1.34 5.77
CA PHE A 2 0.50 -0.87 5.14
C PHE A 2 0.81 -0.72 3.67
N ASP A 3 1.22 -1.82 3.05
CA ASP A 3 1.51 -1.90 1.62
C ASP A 3 0.20 -2.05 0.84
N ILE A 4 -0.79 -1.21 1.18
CA ILE A 4 -2.09 -1.23 0.51
C ILE A 4 -1.93 -0.54 -0.84
N GLY A 5 -1.83 -1.34 -1.90
CA GLY A 5 -1.72 -0.87 -3.26
C GLY A 5 -3.04 -0.32 -3.81
N PHE A 6 -2.98 0.40 -4.93
CA PHE A 6 -4.18 0.89 -5.62
C PHE A 6 -5.14 -0.26 -5.97
N LEU A 7 -4.61 -1.40 -6.40
CA LEU A 7 -5.41 -2.59 -6.73
C LEU A 7 -6.15 -3.17 -5.52
N GLU A 8 -5.53 -3.16 -4.34
CA GLU A 8 -6.16 -3.67 -3.12
C GLU A 8 -7.27 -2.73 -2.63
N LEU A 9 -7.05 -1.41 -2.71
CA LEU A 9 -8.13 -0.44 -2.47
C LEU A 9 -9.31 -0.64 -3.43
N LEU A 10 -9.03 -0.89 -4.70
CA LEU A 10 -10.07 -1.18 -5.70
C LEU A 10 -10.86 -2.44 -5.32
N LEU A 11 -10.15 -3.53 -4.96
CA LEU A 11 -10.78 -4.79 -4.54
C LEU A 11 -11.67 -4.60 -3.30
N ILE A 12 -11.16 -3.91 -2.27
CA ILE A 12 -11.92 -3.59 -1.07
C ILE A 12 -13.13 -2.70 -1.40
N GLY A 13 -12.98 -1.75 -2.32
CA GLY A 13 -14.06 -0.92 -2.84
C GLY A 13 -15.18 -1.76 -3.47
N ILE A 14 -14.82 -2.69 -4.37
CA ILE A 14 -15.77 -3.60 -5.01
C ILE A 14 -16.47 -4.49 -3.96
N LEU A 15 -15.72 -5.09 -3.04
CA LEU A 15 -16.29 -5.91 -1.96
C LEU A 15 -17.23 -5.11 -1.06
N SER A 16 -16.86 -3.87 -0.74
CA SER A 16 -17.68 -2.96 0.07
C SER A 16 -18.99 -2.63 -0.65
N LEU A 17 -18.95 -2.41 -1.96
CA LEU A 17 -20.15 -2.21 -2.79
C LEU A 17 -21.02 -3.47 -2.84
N LEU A 18 -20.42 -4.67 -2.85
CA LEU A 18 -21.17 -5.93 -2.86
C LEU A 18 -21.84 -6.23 -1.51
N ILE A 19 -21.14 -6.02 -0.40
CA ILE A 19 -21.62 -6.35 0.95
C ILE A 19 -22.66 -5.32 1.43
N MET A 20 -22.32 -4.04 1.32
CA MET A 20 -23.13 -2.93 1.84
C MET A 20 -24.15 -2.43 0.81
N GLY A 21 -23.82 -2.57 -0.48
CA GLY A 21 -24.54 -1.94 -1.58
C GLY A 21 -23.99 -0.55 -1.94
N PRO A 22 -24.02 -0.18 -3.25
CA PRO A 22 -23.54 1.13 -3.72
C PRO A 22 -24.30 2.32 -3.12
N GLU A 23 -25.57 2.13 -2.77
CA GLU A 23 -26.40 3.19 -2.20
C GLU A 23 -26.08 3.49 -0.73
N ARG A 24 -25.55 2.50 0.00
CA ARG A 24 -25.33 2.59 1.46
C ARG A 24 -23.88 2.91 1.83
N LEU A 25 -22.92 2.57 0.96
CA LEU A 25 -21.51 2.96 1.11
C LEU A 25 -21.32 4.46 1.33
N PRO A 26 -21.89 5.39 0.52
CA PRO A 26 -21.70 6.82 0.73
C PRO A 26 -22.29 7.30 2.08
N GLY A 27 -23.37 6.66 2.55
CA GLY A 27 -23.92 6.92 3.88
C GLY A 27 -22.96 6.49 5.00
N ALA A 28 -22.36 5.29 4.88
CA ALA A 28 -21.39 4.78 5.84
C ALA A 28 -20.11 5.63 5.91
N VAL A 29 -19.56 6.03 4.76
CA VAL A 29 -18.38 6.91 4.69
C VAL A 29 -18.67 8.27 5.32
N ARG A 30 -19.84 8.86 5.09
CA ARG A 30 -20.25 10.12 5.74
C ARG A 30 -20.30 9.98 7.26
N SER A 31 -20.91 8.92 7.77
CA SER A 31 -21.00 8.68 9.22
C SER A 31 -19.61 8.45 9.85
N ALA A 32 -18.78 7.62 9.22
CA ALA A 32 -17.42 7.37 9.66
C ALA A 32 -16.59 8.66 9.67
N THR A 33 -16.60 9.42 8.57
CA THR A 33 -15.84 10.68 8.47
C THR A 33 -16.30 11.73 9.49
N LEU A 34 -17.60 11.83 9.77
CA LEU A 34 -18.11 12.69 10.84
C LEU A 34 -17.61 12.26 12.23
N PHE A 35 -17.55 10.95 12.49
CA PHE A 35 -17.02 10.42 13.75
C PHE A 35 -15.52 10.69 13.91
N ILE A 36 -14.72 10.39 12.88
CA ILE A 36 -13.29 10.73 12.84
C ILE A 36 -13.09 12.25 13.02
N SER A 37 -13.92 13.08 12.37
CA SER A 37 -13.83 14.54 12.50
C SER A 37 -14.08 15.01 13.93
N ARG A 38 -15.00 14.37 14.66
CA ARG A 38 -15.27 14.72 16.06
C ARG A 38 -14.07 14.36 16.94
N ILE A 39 -13.52 13.17 16.77
CA ILE A 39 -12.32 12.73 17.50
C ILE A 39 -11.16 13.68 17.25
N ARG A 40 -10.88 14.02 15.98
CA ARG A 40 -9.81 14.95 15.61
C ARG A 40 -9.97 16.31 16.29
N ARG A 41 -11.20 16.82 16.39
CA ARG A 41 -11.49 18.09 17.09
C ARG A 41 -11.21 18.00 18.59
N SER A 42 -11.59 16.90 19.24
CA SER A 42 -11.30 16.68 20.66
C SER A 42 -9.80 16.62 20.94
N PHE A 43 -9.01 15.94 20.10
CA PHE A 43 -7.55 15.95 20.22
C PHE A 43 -6.94 17.35 20.05
N ASN A 44 -7.45 18.15 19.12
CA ASN A 44 -6.99 19.53 18.93
C ASN A 44 -7.32 20.42 20.14
N GLN A 45 -8.48 20.21 20.77
CA GLN A 45 -8.87 20.94 21.98
C GLN A 45 -7.96 20.58 23.16
N ILE A 46 -7.72 19.28 23.39
CA ILE A 46 -6.79 18.79 24.42
C ILE A 46 -5.39 19.34 24.17
N LYS A 47 -4.90 19.31 22.92
CA LYS A 47 -3.60 19.91 22.56
C LYS A 47 -3.55 21.40 22.90
N SER A 48 -4.60 22.15 22.55
CA SER A 48 -4.70 23.60 22.80
C SER A 48 -4.80 23.94 24.29
N GLU A 49 -5.37 23.05 25.10
CA GLU A 49 -5.48 23.22 26.55
C GLU A 49 -4.15 22.89 27.24
N ILE A 50 -3.49 21.80 26.82
CA ILE A 50 -2.14 21.44 27.27
C ILE A 50 -1.14 22.54 26.92
N GLU A 51 -1.15 23.07 25.69
CA GLU A 51 -0.27 24.17 25.26
C GLU A 51 -0.46 25.46 26.08
N ARG A 52 -1.64 25.64 26.68
CA ARG A 52 -2.01 26.82 27.48
C ARG A 52 -1.73 26.67 28.97
N GLU A 53 -1.62 25.45 29.50
CA GLU A 53 -1.33 25.18 30.93
C GLU A 53 0.07 24.59 31.20
N VAL A 54 0.65 23.85 30.25
CA VAL A 54 1.98 23.21 30.37
C VAL A 54 2.69 23.37 29.03
N GLY A 55 3.62 24.33 28.94
CA GLY A 55 4.33 24.68 27.70
C GLY A 55 4.81 23.45 26.92
N ALA A 56 4.18 23.20 25.77
CA ALA A 56 4.39 22.02 24.93
C ALA A 56 5.77 21.92 24.28
N ASP A 57 6.67 22.87 24.54
CA ASP A 57 8.01 22.92 23.99
C ASP A 57 8.91 21.77 24.51
N GLU A 58 8.74 21.31 25.76
CA GLU A 58 9.55 20.22 26.32
C GLU A 58 9.22 18.85 25.72
N ILE A 59 7.96 18.57 25.36
CA ILE A 59 7.57 17.29 24.73
C ILE A 59 7.80 17.31 23.23
N LYS A 60 7.54 18.45 22.57
CA LYS A 60 7.79 18.58 21.12
C LYS A 60 9.28 18.41 20.80
N GLN A 61 10.18 18.89 21.66
CA GLN A 61 11.62 18.70 21.50
C GLN A 61 12.04 17.23 21.70
N GLN A 62 11.46 16.53 22.67
CA GLN A 62 11.73 15.10 22.90
C GLN A 62 11.20 14.18 21.79
N ILE A 63 10.05 14.52 21.20
CA ILE A 63 9.47 13.74 20.08
C ILE A 63 10.20 14.03 18.76
N HIS A 64 10.73 15.23 18.56
CA HIS A 64 11.29 15.65 17.27
C HIS A 64 12.77 15.29 17.09
N ASN A 65 13.58 15.20 18.15
CA ASN A 65 15.04 15.20 17.97
C ASN A 65 15.75 13.84 18.00
N GLU A 66 15.22 12.80 18.62
CA GLU A 66 16.06 11.63 18.91
C GLU A 66 15.40 10.31 18.49
N THR A 67 14.21 10.03 18.99
CA THR A 67 13.61 8.69 18.82
C THR A 67 13.03 8.45 17.43
N ILE A 68 12.47 9.47 16.76
CA ILE A 68 11.83 9.30 15.45
C ILE A 68 12.88 9.26 14.33
N MET A 69 13.90 10.12 14.37
CA MET A 69 14.98 10.13 13.38
C MET A 69 15.79 8.83 13.40
N GLU A 70 16.16 8.34 14.59
CA GLU A 70 16.95 7.10 14.71
C GLU A 70 16.14 5.86 14.28
N SER A 71 14.86 5.79 14.67
CA SER A 71 13.99 4.68 14.26
C SER A 71 13.69 4.68 12.76
N LEU A 72 13.52 5.86 12.14
CA LEU A 72 13.38 5.99 10.69
C LEU A 72 14.67 5.64 9.95
N ALA A 73 15.83 6.05 10.46
CA ALA A 73 17.13 5.75 9.85
C ALA A 73 17.43 4.25 9.86
N LYS A 74 17.21 3.57 11.01
CA LYS A 74 17.36 2.11 11.12
C LYS A 74 16.39 1.38 10.21
N THR A 75 15.11 1.76 10.25
CA THR A 75 14.07 1.13 9.41
C THR A 75 14.38 1.30 7.92
N LYS A 76 14.89 2.46 7.49
CA LYS A 76 15.30 2.67 6.09
C LYS A 76 16.48 1.79 5.69
N SER A 77 17.47 1.62 6.57
CA SER A 77 18.62 0.75 6.32
C SER A 77 18.20 -0.72 6.21
N ASP A 78 17.43 -1.21 7.18
CA ASP A 78 16.97 -2.60 7.21
C ASP A 78 16.11 -2.95 5.98
N LEU A 79 15.28 -2.00 5.54
CA LEU A 79 14.50 -2.13 4.31
C LEU A 79 15.38 -2.13 3.05
N GLN A 80 16.41 -1.28 3.00
CA GLN A 80 17.32 -1.23 1.86
C GLN A 80 18.11 -2.53 1.72
N ASP A 81 18.61 -3.07 2.83
CA ASP A 81 19.38 -4.31 2.84
C ASP A 81 18.51 -5.51 2.45
N SER A 82 17.31 -5.62 3.05
CA SER A 82 16.35 -6.67 2.71
C SER A 82 15.90 -6.60 1.25
N PHE A 83 15.71 -5.39 0.70
CA PHE A 83 15.31 -5.19 -0.69
C PHE A 83 16.46 -5.49 -1.66
N GLN A 84 17.70 -5.19 -1.28
CA GLN A 84 18.90 -5.50 -2.07
C GLN A 84 19.16 -7.01 -2.11
N GLU A 85 18.96 -7.71 -0.99
CA GLU A 85 19.07 -9.17 -0.86
C GLU A 85 17.96 -9.87 -1.65
N THR A 86 16.71 -9.45 -1.47
CA THR A 86 15.56 -9.95 -2.24
C THR A 86 15.74 -9.68 -3.74
N ALA A 87 16.22 -8.50 -4.13
CA ALA A 87 16.49 -8.19 -5.53
C ALA A 87 17.68 -8.99 -6.09
N ALA A 88 18.69 -9.31 -5.27
CA ALA A 88 19.80 -10.17 -5.69
C ALA A 88 19.38 -11.63 -5.85
N GLU A 89 18.46 -12.11 -5.01
CA GLU A 89 17.90 -13.47 -5.05
C GLU A 89 16.86 -13.64 -6.16
N LEU A 90 16.07 -12.60 -6.46
CA LEU A 90 15.04 -12.64 -7.51
C LEU A 90 15.59 -12.36 -8.92
N LYS A 91 16.72 -11.67 -9.07
CA LYS A 91 17.38 -11.45 -10.38
C LYS A 91 17.57 -12.75 -11.20
N PRO A 92 18.18 -13.81 -10.65
CA PRO A 92 18.39 -15.04 -11.41
C PRO A 92 17.09 -15.80 -11.72
N ASP A 93 16.01 -15.60 -10.96
CA ASP A 93 14.71 -16.23 -11.25
C ASP A 93 13.85 -15.41 -12.22
N LEU A 94 13.98 -14.08 -12.23
CA LEU A 94 13.37 -13.22 -13.25
C LEU A 94 14.02 -13.40 -14.63
N ASP A 95 15.35 -13.59 -14.68
CA ASP A 95 16.06 -13.89 -15.93
C ASP A 95 15.66 -15.28 -16.49
N LYS A 96 15.37 -16.26 -15.62
CA LYS A 96 14.86 -17.57 -16.04
C LYS A 96 13.42 -17.52 -16.53
N LEU A 97 12.56 -16.71 -15.90
CA LEU A 97 11.18 -16.51 -16.36
C LEU A 97 11.15 -15.76 -17.70
N GLN A 98 12.10 -14.86 -17.97
CA GLN A 98 12.23 -14.24 -19.30
C GLN A 98 12.62 -15.27 -20.36
N TYR A 99 13.50 -16.21 -20.03
CA TYR A 99 13.89 -17.30 -20.93
C TYR A 99 12.71 -18.26 -21.22
N ASP A 100 11.94 -18.63 -20.19
CA ASP A 100 10.79 -19.52 -20.33
C ASP A 100 9.62 -18.87 -21.11
N VAL A 101 9.40 -17.56 -20.95
CA VAL A 101 8.31 -16.86 -21.67
C VAL A 101 8.61 -16.69 -23.16
N GLU A 102 9.87 -16.47 -23.54
CA GLU A 102 10.28 -16.33 -24.95
C GLU A 102 10.15 -17.65 -25.74
N ASP A 103 10.44 -18.79 -25.10
CA ASP A 103 10.29 -20.13 -25.69
C ASP A 103 8.82 -20.57 -25.82
N ILE A 104 7.93 -20.13 -24.93
CA ILE A 104 6.49 -20.42 -25.02
C ILE A 104 5.83 -19.58 -26.13
N ILE A 105 6.23 -18.32 -26.31
CA ILE A 105 5.70 -17.44 -27.37
C ILE A 105 6.17 -17.91 -28.76
N SER A 106 7.39 -18.42 -28.87
CA SER A 106 7.94 -18.91 -30.14
C SER A 106 7.34 -20.26 -30.58
N ALA A 107 6.75 -21.03 -29.65
CA ALA A 107 6.15 -22.34 -29.95
C ALA A 107 4.71 -22.27 -30.49
N ASP A 108 4.00 -21.14 -30.32
CA ASP A 108 2.59 -21.01 -30.70
C ASP A 108 2.37 -20.34 -32.09
N GLU A 109 3.41 -19.77 -32.71
CA GLU A 109 3.27 -19.12 -34.03
C GLU A 109 3.33 -20.10 -35.24
N ASN A 110 3.51 -21.41 -35.03
CA ASN A 110 3.60 -22.38 -36.14
C ASN A 110 2.53 -23.48 -36.13
N LYS A 111 1.30 -23.18 -35.67
CA LYS A 111 0.17 -24.12 -35.74
C LYS A 111 -1.17 -23.58 -36.24
N SER A 112 -1.23 -22.37 -36.81
CA SER A 112 -2.46 -21.82 -37.41
C SER A 112 -2.40 -21.64 -38.94
N THR A 113 -1.79 -22.57 -39.68
CA THR A 113 -1.98 -22.67 -41.15
C THR A 113 -2.09 -24.11 -41.64
N ASP A 114 -3.02 -24.91 -41.11
CA ASP A 114 -3.50 -26.08 -41.85
C ASP A 114 -4.91 -26.49 -41.42
N ASP A 115 -5.93 -25.87 -42.03
CA ASP A 115 -7.16 -26.60 -42.36
C ASP A 115 -7.95 -25.85 -43.44
N LYS A 116 -7.78 -26.26 -44.69
CA LYS A 116 -8.76 -26.02 -45.75
C LYS A 116 -9.09 -27.37 -46.37
N PRO A 117 -10.31 -27.90 -46.21
CA PRO A 117 -10.65 -29.15 -46.88
C PRO A 117 -10.75 -28.88 -48.39
N GLN A 118 -9.97 -29.65 -49.15
CA GLN A 118 -10.18 -29.82 -50.58
C GLN A 118 -11.32 -30.82 -50.81
N THR A 119 -12.04 -30.57 -51.91
CA THR A 119 -13.11 -31.35 -52.57
C THR A 119 -14.51 -31.30 -51.96
#